data_AF-C1LH96-F1
#
_entry.id   AF-C1LH96-F1
#
_cell.length_a   1.000
_cell.length_b   1.000
_cell.length_c   1.000
_cell.angle_alpha   90.00
_cell.angle_beta   90.00
_cell.angle_gamma   90.00
#
_symmetry.space_group_name_H-M   'P 1'
#
loop_
_entity.id
_entity.type
_entity.pdbx_description
1 polymer ?
#
loop_
_entity_poly.entity_id
_entity_poly.type
_entity_poly.pdbx_seq_one_letter_code
_entity_poly.pdbx_strand_id
1 'polypeptide(L)'
;MSTNITHHSSYVTHAERSVSKGTWFHGCTVWFTGLSGAGKTTLAFALEHYLVNQGISAYVLDGDNIRSGLNKNLGFSDEDRVENIRRVSEVAKLFADANNICLTSFISPFESDRTAARKLHSENNLPFFEVFLATPIEVCEKRDVKGLYKRARAGEIKNFTGISAAYENPTNPDLILNTEKYSVRECVSRCVQMLAQAGLMPDYNAVNPFGGPMPKELYVTNIEEVQNLKDECQSLPHLNITELDLQWIQTLAEGWATPLNGFMRENEYLQVLYFGQFQGSNSSVVTNFSIPIVLAISTEDKERFNGNGASIALVYNNMLIGMLQNCEFFPHRKEERCCRIFGTNHPNHPSIKTIMSSGDWLVGGDLKVFERIKWNDGLDHYRLTPREIQTKLVQMKADCVFAFQLRNPIHNGHALLMTETRQQLLKKHKYNNPVLLLHPLGGWTKSDDVPLNIRIAQHEACLDEGILDRDTTLLAIFPSPMLYAGPREVQWHARTRMLAGVQYYIVGRDPAGLPHPDGTGVDLYDPSHGAKVLSMAPGLAGLKIIPFRVAAYDKLSVKCHFSILNVHLISYSFLALKCVH
;
A
#
# COMPACT_ATOMS: atom_id res chain seq x y z
N MET A 1 33.62 -20.30 29.76
CA MET A 1 32.55 -21.21 29.29
C MET A 1 32.75 -22.55 29.96
N SER A 2 31.70 -23.18 30.50
CA SER A 2 31.80 -24.53 31.08
C SER A 2 32.24 -25.53 30.02
N THR A 3 33.22 -26.36 30.33
CA THR A 3 33.86 -27.35 29.44
C THR A 3 32.94 -28.49 28.96
N ASN A 4 31.68 -28.49 29.39
CA ASN A 4 30.74 -29.60 29.18
C ASN A 4 29.56 -29.24 28.24
N ILE A 5 29.66 -28.15 27.46
CA ILE A 5 28.62 -27.77 26.50
C ILE A 5 29.16 -27.98 25.08
N THR A 6 28.62 -28.98 24.39
CA THR A 6 28.82 -29.18 22.95
C THR A 6 27.74 -28.42 22.18
N HIS A 7 28.15 -27.50 21.32
CA HIS A 7 27.23 -26.79 20.43
C HIS A 7 26.86 -27.70 19.25
N HIS A 8 25.58 -28.03 19.11
CA HIS A 8 25.07 -28.75 17.95
C HIS A 8 24.55 -27.73 16.92
N SER A 9 25.15 -27.73 15.73
CA SER A 9 24.64 -26.93 14.62
C SER A 9 23.29 -27.50 14.15
N SER A 10 22.29 -26.63 13.98
CA SER A 10 21.01 -27.04 13.39
C SER A 10 21.22 -27.44 11.93
N TYR A 11 20.52 -28.48 11.48
CA TYR A 11 20.47 -28.87 10.07
C TYR A 11 19.77 -27.81 9.20
N VAL A 12 19.01 -26.90 9.80
CA VAL A 12 18.33 -25.79 9.11
C VAL A 12 19.06 -24.49 9.44
N THR A 13 19.67 -23.88 8.44
CA THR A 13 20.33 -22.58 8.51
C THR A 13 19.34 -21.44 8.74
N HIS A 14 19.83 -20.27 9.17
CA HIS A 14 19.00 -19.06 9.28
C HIS A 14 18.37 -18.67 7.93
N ALA A 15 19.12 -18.82 6.83
CA ALA A 15 18.63 -18.58 5.47
C ALA A 15 17.47 -19.54 5.12
N GLU A 16 17.61 -20.84 5.39
CA GLU A 16 16.54 -21.82 5.13
C GLU A 16 15.33 -21.63 6.04
N ARG A 17 15.52 -21.19 7.29
CA ARG A 17 14.43 -20.77 8.19
C ARG A 17 13.66 -19.56 7.65
N SER A 18 14.35 -18.66 6.97
CA SER A 18 13.73 -17.50 6.32
C SER A 18 12.94 -17.90 5.07
N VAL A 19 13.48 -18.83 4.27
CA VAL A 19 12.88 -19.30 3.00
C VAL A 19 11.72 -20.28 3.21
N SER A 20 11.80 -21.19 4.18
CA SER A 20 10.79 -22.25 4.41
C SER A 20 9.41 -21.74 4.81
N LYS A 21 9.32 -20.52 5.37
CA LYS A 21 8.04 -19.86 5.66
C LYS A 21 7.46 -19.10 4.45
N GLY A 22 8.15 -19.07 3.31
CA GLY A 22 7.80 -18.17 2.19
C GLY A 22 7.90 -16.69 2.59
N THR A 23 8.65 -16.38 3.66
CA THR A 23 8.72 -15.05 4.25
C THR A 23 9.89 -14.26 3.69
N TRP A 24 9.61 -13.01 3.32
CA TRP A 24 10.54 -12.08 2.68
C TRP A 24 11.28 -11.17 3.67
N PHE A 25 11.12 -11.40 4.96
CA PHE A 25 11.75 -10.61 6.02
C PHE A 25 12.80 -11.43 6.77
N HIS A 26 13.79 -10.73 7.32
CA HIS A 26 14.84 -11.29 8.15
C HIS A 26 14.61 -10.95 9.61
N GLY A 27 14.76 -11.95 10.48
CA GLY A 27 14.70 -11.78 11.91
C GLY A 27 15.75 -10.80 12.40
N CYS A 28 15.36 -9.94 13.34
CA CYS A 28 16.23 -8.94 13.92
C CYS A 28 15.69 -8.49 15.27
N THR A 29 16.48 -7.70 15.99
CA THR A 29 16.05 -7.07 17.24
C THR A 29 15.99 -5.56 17.07
N VAL A 30 14.82 -4.98 17.32
CA VAL A 30 14.63 -3.54 17.50
C VAL A 30 14.55 -3.27 19.00
N TRP A 31 15.59 -2.61 19.50
CA TRP A 31 15.80 -2.34 20.91
C TRP A 31 15.37 -0.92 21.27
N PHE A 32 14.15 -0.77 21.82
CA PHE A 32 13.69 0.53 22.30
C PHE A 32 14.28 0.83 23.68
N THR A 33 14.96 1.97 23.79
CA THR A 33 15.50 2.49 25.06
C THR A 33 15.05 3.93 25.30
N GLY A 34 14.91 4.32 26.56
CA GLY A 34 14.46 5.66 26.96
C GLY A 34 13.84 5.67 28.36
N LEU A 35 13.56 6.87 28.86
CA LEU A 35 12.95 7.08 30.17
C LEU A 35 11.57 6.42 30.31
N SER A 36 11.13 6.17 31.54
CA SER A 36 9.73 5.75 31.80
C SER A 36 8.77 6.80 31.24
N GLY A 37 7.65 6.42 30.60
CA GLY A 37 6.73 7.39 29.99
C GLY A 37 7.19 8.02 28.66
N ALA A 38 8.39 7.69 28.16
CA ALA A 38 8.88 8.17 26.86
C ALA A 38 8.13 7.61 25.64
N GLY A 39 7.29 6.57 25.81
CA GLY A 39 6.45 6.01 24.74
C GLY A 39 6.88 4.66 24.15
N LYS A 40 7.85 3.96 24.77
CA LYS A 40 8.41 2.68 24.27
C LYS A 40 7.34 1.62 24.01
N THR A 41 6.53 1.29 25.02
CA THR A 41 5.48 0.27 24.93
C THR A 41 4.46 0.62 23.85
N THR A 42 4.02 1.88 23.77
CA THR A 42 3.09 2.36 22.74
C THR A 42 3.66 2.19 21.33
N LEU A 43 4.92 2.56 21.13
CA LEU A 43 5.59 2.41 19.83
C LEU A 43 5.81 0.95 19.47
N ALA A 44 6.27 0.11 20.42
CA ALA A 44 6.53 -1.30 20.20
C ALA A 44 5.25 -2.04 19.74
N PHE A 45 4.12 -1.84 20.41
CA PHE A 45 2.85 -2.45 20.00
C PHE A 45 2.28 -1.86 18.70
N ALA A 46 2.45 -0.56 18.46
CA ALA A 46 2.04 0.04 17.19
C ALA A 46 2.87 -0.48 16.00
N LEU A 47 4.17 -0.68 16.20
CA LEU A 47 5.06 -1.28 15.22
C LEU A 47 4.76 -2.77 15.03
N GLU A 48 4.52 -3.53 16.10
CA GLU A 48 4.08 -4.93 16.03
C GLU A 48 2.81 -5.06 15.20
N HIS A 49 1.79 -4.27 15.51
CA HIS A 49 0.54 -4.25 14.75
C HIS A 49 0.77 -3.90 13.26
N TYR A 50 1.67 -2.96 12.97
CA TYR A 50 2.05 -2.66 11.60
C TYR A 50 2.68 -3.87 10.91
N LEU A 51 3.74 -4.44 11.49
CA LEU A 51 4.51 -5.56 10.93
C LEU A 51 3.62 -6.79 10.70
N VAL A 52 2.82 -7.17 11.69
CA VAL A 52 1.92 -8.34 11.61
C VAL A 52 0.87 -8.16 10.51
N ASN A 53 0.32 -6.95 10.33
CA ASN A 53 -0.61 -6.67 9.23
C ASN A 53 0.06 -6.74 7.84
N GLN A 54 1.38 -6.56 7.76
CA GLN A 54 2.15 -6.79 6.53
C GLN A 54 2.53 -8.27 6.33
N GLY A 55 2.10 -9.17 7.22
CA GLY A 55 2.52 -10.58 7.19
C GLY A 55 3.94 -10.82 7.73
N ILE A 56 4.55 -9.82 8.37
CA ILE A 56 5.85 -9.95 9.02
C ILE A 56 5.63 -10.46 10.44
N SER A 57 6.32 -11.54 10.81
CA SER A 57 6.28 -12.05 12.18
C SER A 57 7.08 -11.13 13.09
N ALA A 58 6.40 -10.51 14.04
CA ALA A 58 7.00 -9.67 15.07
C ALA A 58 6.49 -10.09 16.45
N TYR A 59 7.26 -9.81 17.50
CA TYR A 59 6.88 -10.11 18.87
C TYR A 59 7.46 -9.09 19.86
N VAL A 60 6.64 -8.54 20.74
CA VAL A 60 7.07 -7.59 21.76
C VAL A 60 7.54 -8.29 23.04
N LEU A 61 8.82 -8.08 23.39
CA LEU A 61 9.35 -8.31 24.73
C LEU A 61 9.22 -7.01 25.52
N ASP A 62 8.18 -6.91 26.34
CA ASP A 62 7.97 -5.76 27.25
C ASP A 62 8.29 -6.14 28.69
N GLY A 63 8.66 -5.12 29.48
CA GLY A 63 8.93 -5.26 30.91
C GLY A 63 7.83 -5.97 31.68
N ASP A 64 6.56 -5.74 31.34
CA ASP A 64 5.44 -6.36 32.04
C ASP A 64 5.35 -7.87 31.72
N ASN A 65 5.53 -8.28 30.45
CA ASN A 65 5.48 -9.68 30.02
C ASN A 65 6.64 -10.52 30.56
N ILE A 66 7.85 -9.97 30.53
CA ILE A 66 9.07 -10.70 30.92
C ILE A 66 9.19 -10.80 32.45
N ARG A 67 8.81 -9.76 33.19
CA ARG A 67 8.90 -9.74 34.67
C ARG A 67 7.88 -10.63 35.36
N SER A 68 6.72 -10.89 34.75
CA SER A 68 5.78 -11.88 35.32
C SER A 68 6.20 -13.33 35.07
N GLY A 69 7.12 -13.57 34.13
CA GLY A 69 7.54 -14.91 33.70
C GLY A 69 9.02 -15.17 33.95
N LEU A 70 9.83 -15.06 32.89
CA LEU A 70 11.26 -15.42 32.88
C LEU A 70 12.09 -14.69 33.95
N ASN A 71 11.74 -13.43 34.23
CA ASN A 71 12.47 -12.57 35.16
C ASN A 71 11.73 -12.35 36.49
N LYS A 72 10.76 -13.21 36.84
CA LYS A 72 9.99 -13.09 38.09
C LYS A 72 10.82 -13.19 39.37
N ASN A 73 12.01 -13.78 39.27
CA ASN A 73 12.94 -13.94 40.39
C ASN A 73 13.91 -12.77 40.56
N LEU A 74 13.87 -11.76 39.68
CA LEU A 74 14.75 -10.59 39.74
C LEU A 74 14.02 -9.43 40.42
N GLY A 75 14.70 -8.79 41.36
CA GLY A 75 14.26 -7.56 42.01
C GLY A 75 14.66 -6.31 41.23
N PHE A 76 15.07 -5.27 41.96
CA PHE A 76 15.39 -3.95 41.42
C PHE A 76 16.79 -3.44 41.80
N SER A 77 17.65 -4.30 42.35
CA SER A 77 19.07 -3.95 42.55
C SER A 77 19.77 -3.75 41.20
N ASP A 78 20.97 -3.18 41.21
CA ASP A 78 21.71 -2.96 39.96
C ASP A 78 22.12 -4.30 39.33
N GLU A 79 22.51 -5.30 40.13
CA GLU A 79 22.82 -6.65 39.65
C GLU A 79 21.59 -7.32 39.01
N ASP A 80 20.42 -7.20 39.64
CA ASP A 80 19.16 -7.73 39.11
C ASP A 80 18.75 -7.03 37.80
N ARG A 81 19.04 -5.73 37.67
CA ARG A 81 18.77 -4.96 36.44
C ARG A 81 19.68 -5.40 35.30
N VAL A 82 20.97 -5.58 35.59
CA VAL A 82 21.96 -6.10 34.62
C VAL A 82 21.54 -7.49 34.16
N GLU A 83 21.21 -8.40 35.08
CA GLU A 83 20.76 -9.75 34.74
C GLU A 83 19.43 -9.75 33.98
N ASN A 84 18.51 -8.84 34.33
CA ASN A 84 17.24 -8.68 33.62
C ASN A 84 17.49 -8.32 32.15
N ILE A 85 18.35 -7.34 31.88
CA ILE A 85 18.68 -6.94 30.51
C ILE A 85 19.46 -8.05 29.80
N ARG A 86 20.42 -8.71 30.46
CA ARG A 86 21.15 -9.84 29.87
C ARG A 86 20.21 -10.97 29.40
N ARG A 87 19.23 -11.37 30.23
CA ARG A 87 18.24 -12.40 29.87
C ARG A 87 17.37 -11.95 28.70
N VAL A 88 16.91 -10.71 28.71
CA VAL A 88 16.13 -10.14 27.59
C VAL A 88 16.94 -10.17 26.30
N SER A 89 18.22 -9.80 26.34
CA SER A 89 19.11 -9.83 25.17
C SER A 89 19.27 -11.23 24.59
N GLU A 90 19.42 -12.25 25.43
CA GLU A 90 19.50 -13.66 24.98
C GLU A 90 18.20 -14.14 24.36
N VAL A 91 17.05 -13.79 24.96
CA VAL A 91 15.74 -14.16 24.39
C VAL A 91 15.51 -13.42 23.08
N ALA A 92 15.85 -12.14 22.99
CA ALA A 92 15.72 -11.35 21.77
C ALA A 92 16.55 -11.96 20.63
N LYS A 93 17.77 -12.39 20.92
CA LYS A 93 18.63 -13.12 19.99
C LYS A 93 17.95 -14.40 19.47
N LEU A 94 17.33 -15.18 20.36
CA LEU A 94 16.62 -16.41 19.96
C LEU A 94 15.41 -16.11 19.06
N PHE A 95 14.65 -15.04 19.31
CA PHE A 95 13.55 -14.63 18.44
C PHE A 95 14.06 -14.17 17.07
N ALA A 96 15.14 -13.38 17.04
CA ALA A 96 15.78 -12.97 15.79
C ALA A 96 16.26 -14.19 14.99
N ASP A 97 16.97 -15.13 15.63
CA ASP A 97 17.42 -16.38 14.98
C ASP A 97 16.27 -17.29 14.50
N ALA A 98 15.10 -17.19 15.16
CA ALA A 98 13.87 -17.88 14.74
C ALA A 98 13.14 -17.21 13.55
N ASN A 99 13.78 -16.23 12.91
CA ASN A 99 13.23 -15.37 11.86
C ASN A 99 11.98 -14.61 12.33
N ASN A 100 12.10 -13.85 13.42
CA ASN A 100 11.08 -12.95 13.95
C ASN A 100 11.68 -11.56 14.21
N ILE A 101 10.93 -10.50 13.96
CA ILE A 101 11.32 -9.14 14.38
C ILE A 101 10.98 -8.98 15.86
N CYS A 102 11.98 -9.14 16.71
CA CYS A 102 11.85 -8.97 18.14
C CYS A 102 11.87 -7.48 18.52
N LEU A 103 10.81 -7.02 19.17
CA LEU A 103 10.67 -5.63 19.60
C LEU A 103 10.84 -5.56 21.11
N THR A 104 11.95 -5.01 21.60
CA THR A 104 12.20 -4.94 23.05
C THR A 104 11.82 -3.57 23.60
N SER A 105 11.01 -3.54 24.67
CA SER A 105 10.50 -2.32 25.30
C SER A 105 10.96 -2.26 26.76
N PHE A 106 12.21 -1.82 26.97
CA PHE A 106 12.83 -1.73 28.30
C PHE A 106 13.48 -0.38 28.52
N ILE A 107 13.59 0.05 29.78
CA ILE A 107 14.33 1.30 30.08
C ILE A 107 15.80 1.14 29.66
N SER A 108 16.43 0.00 29.99
CA SER A 108 17.84 -0.33 29.65
C SER A 108 18.79 0.86 29.86
N PRO A 109 18.94 1.36 31.10
CA PRO A 109 19.51 2.67 31.38
C PRO A 109 21.02 2.75 31.14
N PHE A 110 21.76 1.65 31.28
CA PHE A 110 23.21 1.62 31.17
C PHE A 110 23.65 1.34 29.74
N GLU A 111 24.60 2.14 29.24
CA GLU A 111 25.18 1.97 27.91
C GLU A 111 25.89 0.62 27.78
N SER A 112 26.60 0.19 28.83
CA SER A 112 27.28 -1.12 28.88
C SER A 112 26.36 -2.29 28.56
N ASP A 113 25.13 -2.28 29.09
CA ASP A 113 24.16 -3.35 28.90
C ASP A 113 23.62 -3.38 27.47
N ARG A 114 23.36 -2.19 26.89
CA ARG A 114 22.90 -2.07 25.50
C ARG A 114 24.00 -2.45 24.51
N THR A 115 25.24 -2.03 24.78
CA THR A 115 26.41 -2.45 23.99
C THR A 115 26.63 -3.95 24.06
N ALA A 116 26.48 -4.57 25.25
CA ALA A 116 26.55 -6.01 25.39
C ALA A 116 25.46 -6.75 24.60
N ALA A 117 24.22 -6.22 24.62
CA ALA A 117 23.11 -6.74 23.83
C ALA A 117 23.40 -6.67 22.31
N ARG A 118 23.90 -5.53 21.83
CA ARG A 118 24.30 -5.34 20.43
C ARG A 118 25.43 -6.29 20.03
N LYS A 119 26.46 -6.41 20.87
CA LYS A 119 27.59 -7.32 20.64
C LYS A 119 27.13 -8.77 20.54
N LEU A 120 26.25 -9.21 21.44
CA LEU A 120 25.67 -10.55 21.42
C LEU A 120 24.97 -10.87 20.08
N HIS A 121 24.22 -9.92 19.51
CA HIS A 121 23.57 -10.12 18.22
C HIS A 121 24.58 -10.12 17.07
N SER A 122 25.53 -9.18 17.08
CA SER A 122 26.57 -9.08 16.05
C SER A 122 27.44 -10.35 15.98
N GLU A 123 27.83 -10.93 17.12
CA GLU A 123 28.61 -12.17 17.17
C GLU A 123 27.87 -13.39 16.58
N ASN A 124 26.54 -13.30 16.49
CA ASN A 124 25.68 -14.34 15.91
C ASN A 124 25.16 -13.96 14.51
N ASN A 125 25.72 -12.92 13.87
CA ASN A 125 25.30 -12.40 12.58
C ASN A 125 23.81 -12.01 12.52
N LEU A 126 23.27 -11.52 13.64
CA LEU A 126 21.88 -11.06 13.73
C LEU A 126 21.83 -9.53 13.75
N PRO A 127 20.96 -8.90 12.95
CA PRO A 127 20.80 -7.45 12.96
C PRO A 127 20.22 -6.95 14.30
N PHE A 128 20.74 -5.82 14.76
CA PHE A 128 20.33 -5.16 16.01
C PHE A 128 20.24 -3.65 15.80
N PHE A 129 19.09 -3.06 16.14
CA PHE A 129 18.84 -1.62 16.02
C PHE A 129 18.48 -1.02 17.36
N GLU A 130 19.29 -0.10 17.84
CA GLU A 130 19.01 0.69 19.05
C GLU A 130 18.20 1.92 18.69
N VAL A 131 16.95 1.95 19.15
CA VAL A 131 16.03 3.07 18.92
C VAL A 131 15.89 3.86 20.22
N PHE A 132 16.47 5.06 20.24
CA PHE A 132 16.46 5.94 21.39
C PHE A 132 15.21 6.84 21.38
N LEU A 133 14.34 6.68 22.37
CA LEU A 133 13.21 7.57 22.61
C LEU A 133 13.66 8.76 23.47
N ALA A 134 14.23 9.76 22.80
CA ALA A 134 14.76 11.00 23.37
C ALA A 134 13.64 11.99 23.77
N THR A 135 12.76 11.56 24.68
CA THR A 135 11.70 12.39 25.24
C THR A 135 12.19 13.07 26.52
N PRO A 136 12.05 14.40 26.67
CA PRO A 136 12.48 15.11 27.89
C PRO A 136 11.85 14.54 29.16
N ILE A 137 12.58 14.59 30.27
CA ILE A 137 12.12 14.03 31.54
C ILE A 137 10.87 14.76 32.06
N GLU A 138 10.76 16.06 31.83
CA GLU A 138 9.63 16.89 32.24
C GLU A 138 8.34 16.43 31.53
N VAL A 139 8.45 16.04 30.26
CA VAL A 139 7.34 15.50 29.48
C VAL A 139 6.97 14.10 29.99
N CYS A 140 7.97 13.27 30.30
CA CYS A 140 7.77 11.95 30.87
C CYS A 140 7.08 12.00 32.25
N GLU A 141 7.53 12.91 33.12
CA GLU A 141 6.94 13.20 34.43
C GLU A 141 5.51 13.74 34.29
N LYS A 142 5.26 14.63 33.33
CA LYS A 142 3.91 15.16 33.08
C LYS A 142 2.93 14.06 32.64
N ARG A 143 3.41 13.09 31.86
CA ARG A 143 2.58 11.96 31.39
C ARG A 143 2.25 10.98 32.51
N ASP A 144 3.20 10.74 33.42
CA ASP A 144 3.17 9.77 34.54
C ASP A 144 2.18 8.61 34.39
N VAL A 145 2.26 7.90 33.26
CA VAL A 145 1.21 6.95 32.81
C VAL A 145 0.91 5.86 33.85
N LYS A 146 1.91 5.48 34.65
CA LYS A 146 1.84 4.43 35.67
C LYS A 146 1.89 5.00 37.11
N GLY A 147 1.85 6.32 37.30
CA GLY A 147 1.98 6.97 38.60
C GLY A 147 3.35 6.77 39.29
N LEU A 148 4.38 6.38 38.53
CA LEU A 148 5.69 6.00 39.05
C LEU A 148 6.54 7.22 39.40
N TYR A 149 6.43 8.31 38.64
CA TYR A 149 7.20 9.53 38.90
C TYR A 149 6.74 10.20 40.19
N LYS A 150 5.42 10.30 40.42
CA LYS A 150 4.87 10.82 41.68
C LYS A 150 5.37 10.03 42.89
N ARG A 151 5.37 8.71 42.81
CA ARG A 151 5.83 7.81 43.89
C ARG A 151 7.34 7.88 44.10
N ALA A 152 8.12 8.01 43.02
CA ALA A 152 9.56 8.21 43.11
C ALA A 152 9.92 9.55 43.79
N ARG A 153 9.22 10.65 43.43
CA ARG A 153 9.39 11.97 44.07
C ARG A 153 8.98 11.97 45.54
N ALA A 154 8.01 11.14 45.92
CA ALA A 154 7.61 10.92 47.31
C ALA A 154 8.59 10.01 48.11
N GLY A 155 9.63 9.46 47.47
CA GLY A 155 10.61 8.58 48.11
C GLY A 155 10.14 7.14 48.31
N GLU A 156 8.95 6.77 47.80
CA GLU A 156 8.39 5.42 47.91
C GLU A 156 9.11 4.42 46.99
N ILE A 157 9.62 4.89 45.84
CA ILE A 157 10.38 4.08 44.88
C ILE A 157 11.83 4.56 44.90
N LYS A 158 12.70 3.76 45.52
CA LYS A 158 14.14 4.01 45.54
C LYS A 158 14.78 3.60 44.20
N ASN A 159 15.88 4.26 43.83
CA ASN A 159 16.67 3.99 42.63
C ASN A 159 15.89 4.08 41.30
N PHE A 160 14.97 5.05 41.19
CA PHE A 160 14.18 5.24 39.97
C PHE A 160 14.98 6.00 38.89
N THR A 161 15.13 5.38 37.73
CA THR A 161 15.87 5.93 36.58
C THR A 161 15.33 7.28 36.14
N GLY A 162 16.21 8.27 36.01
CA GLY A 162 15.91 9.66 35.68
C GLY A 162 15.66 10.56 36.90
N ILE A 163 15.39 10.01 38.09
CA ILE A 163 15.16 10.78 39.32
C ILE A 163 16.29 10.56 40.33
N SER A 164 16.43 9.33 40.81
CA SER A 164 17.40 8.97 41.84
C SER A 164 18.44 7.95 41.35
N ALA A 165 18.35 7.52 40.09
CA ALA A 165 19.35 6.71 39.38
C ALA A 165 19.57 7.30 37.98
N ALA A 166 20.79 7.21 37.44
CA ALA A 166 21.13 7.79 36.15
C ALA A 166 20.48 7.05 34.96
N TYR A 167 20.31 7.77 33.85
CA TYR A 167 20.03 7.20 32.53
C TYR A 167 21.14 7.68 31.59
N GLU A 168 21.86 6.74 30.98
CA GLU A 168 22.95 7.05 30.05
C GLU A 168 22.38 7.07 28.63
N ASN A 169 22.30 8.27 28.06
CA ASN A 169 21.81 8.44 26.69
C ASN A 169 22.69 7.66 25.71
N PRO A 170 22.10 6.92 24.75
CA PRO A 170 22.87 6.27 23.68
C PRO A 170 23.73 7.28 22.92
N THR A 171 25.02 6.96 22.76
CA THR A 171 25.97 7.81 22.03
C THR A 171 25.85 7.65 20.50
N ASN A 172 25.53 6.44 20.04
CA ASN A 172 25.36 6.12 18.61
C ASN A 172 24.13 5.22 18.35
N PRO A 173 22.90 5.71 18.64
CA PRO A 173 21.69 4.97 18.32
C PRO A 173 21.44 4.91 16.81
N ASP A 174 20.84 3.83 16.33
CA ASP A 174 20.48 3.66 14.91
C ASP A 174 19.31 4.57 14.51
N LEU A 175 18.44 4.93 15.48
CA LEU A 175 17.34 5.87 15.28
C LEU A 175 17.03 6.65 16.56
N ILE A 176 16.83 7.97 16.43
CA ILE A 176 16.41 8.84 17.53
C ILE A 176 14.98 9.32 17.28
N LEU A 177 14.09 9.13 18.27
CA LEU A 177 12.69 9.52 18.21
C LEU A 177 12.33 10.43 19.38
N ASN A 178 11.90 11.66 19.09
CA ASN A 178 11.29 12.53 20.08
C ASN A 178 9.75 12.40 20.01
N THR A 179 9.16 11.71 21.00
CA THR A 179 7.71 11.44 21.03
C THR A 179 6.88 12.61 21.55
N GLU A 180 7.50 13.74 21.86
CA GLU A 180 6.78 15.02 22.03
C GLU A 180 6.48 15.66 20.66
N LYS A 181 7.40 15.49 19.70
CA LYS A 181 7.33 16.12 18.38
C LYS A 181 6.64 15.25 17.33
N TYR A 182 6.83 13.93 17.41
CA TYR A 182 6.29 12.98 16.45
C TYR A 182 5.10 12.22 17.03
N SER A 183 4.08 12.04 16.20
CA SER A 183 2.98 11.12 16.46
C SER A 183 3.45 9.66 16.42
N VAL A 184 2.67 8.76 17.02
CA VAL A 184 2.95 7.30 17.00
C VAL A 184 3.14 6.78 15.57
N ARG A 185 2.31 7.27 14.64
CA ARG A 185 2.34 6.88 13.23
C ARG A 185 3.64 7.31 12.54
N GLU A 186 4.11 8.53 12.80
CA GLU A 186 5.40 9.01 12.27
C GLU A 186 6.58 8.22 12.87
N CYS A 187 6.53 7.90 14.17
CA CYS A 187 7.53 7.04 14.81
C CYS A 187 7.57 5.64 14.17
N VAL A 188 6.41 5.00 13.96
CA VAL A 188 6.32 3.70 13.27
C VAL A 188 6.91 3.79 11.86
N SER A 189 6.53 4.82 11.09
CA SER A 189 7.05 5.03 9.73
C SER A 189 8.57 5.11 9.70
N ARG A 190 9.19 5.81 10.66
CA ARG A 190 10.66 5.94 10.75
C ARG A 190 11.33 4.61 11.12
N CYS A 191 10.76 3.85 12.05
CA CYS A 191 11.26 2.50 12.37
C CYS A 191 11.19 1.56 11.16
N VAL A 192 10.08 1.60 10.41
CA VAL A 192 9.92 0.79 9.20
C VAL A 192 10.93 1.19 8.12
N GLN A 193 11.15 2.49 7.91
CA GLN A 193 12.18 2.97 6.98
C GLN A 193 13.57 2.49 7.36
N MET A 194 13.94 2.54 8.64
CA MET A 194 15.22 2.00 9.14
C MET A 194 15.36 0.50 8.84
N LEU A 195 14.32 -0.30 9.11
CA LEU A 195 14.32 -1.75 8.85
C LEU A 195 14.39 -2.08 7.35
N ALA A 196 13.70 -1.29 6.52
CA ALA A 196 13.72 -1.39 5.06
C ALA A 196 15.10 -1.07 4.48
N GLN A 197 15.71 0.05 4.90
CA GLN A 197 17.06 0.47 4.47
C GLN A 197 18.13 -0.56 4.85
N ALA A 198 17.92 -1.31 5.93
CA ALA A 198 18.79 -2.40 6.33
C ALA A 198 18.54 -3.72 5.57
N GLY A 199 17.61 -3.73 4.60
CA GLY A 199 17.28 -4.92 3.80
C GLY A 199 16.56 -6.03 4.55
N LEU A 200 16.03 -5.75 5.75
CA LEU A 200 15.38 -6.76 6.62
C LEU A 200 13.91 -6.93 6.32
N MET A 201 13.35 -5.95 5.65
CA MET A 201 12.08 -6.01 4.99
C MET A 201 12.25 -5.34 3.62
N PRO A 202 11.42 -5.68 2.62
CA PRO A 202 11.44 -5.09 1.30
C PRO A 202 11.46 -3.58 1.43
N ASP A 203 12.52 -3.00 0.89
CA ASP A 203 12.59 -1.58 0.71
C ASP A 203 11.75 -1.18 -0.51
N TYR A 204 10.46 -0.97 -0.27
CA TYR A 204 9.58 -0.35 -1.25
C TYR A 204 9.87 1.14 -1.46
N ASN A 205 10.85 1.72 -0.74
CA ASN A 205 11.22 3.14 -0.66
C ASN A 205 10.04 4.13 -0.54
N ALA A 206 9.03 3.70 0.20
CA ALA A 206 8.68 4.19 1.54
C ALA A 206 7.36 3.48 1.91
N VAL A 207 7.00 3.46 3.18
CA VAL A 207 5.58 3.30 3.49
C VAL A 207 4.96 4.65 3.18
N ASN A 208 3.89 4.68 2.39
CA ASN A 208 3.13 5.90 2.28
C ASN A 208 2.66 6.33 3.68
N PRO A 209 2.32 7.61 3.92
CA PRO A 209 1.94 8.06 5.25
C PRO A 209 0.88 7.18 5.89
N PHE A 210 0.06 6.51 5.08
CA PHE A 210 -1.14 5.73 5.36
C PHE A 210 -0.92 4.21 5.53
N GLY A 211 0.32 3.73 5.56
CA GLY A 211 0.62 2.32 5.85
C GLY A 211 0.63 1.40 4.63
N GLY A 212 0.39 1.93 3.42
CA GLY A 212 0.52 1.20 2.15
C GLY A 212 1.88 1.41 1.48
N PRO A 213 2.12 0.82 0.30
CA PRO A 213 3.37 1.00 -0.42
C PRO A 213 3.50 2.44 -0.94
N MET A 214 4.71 2.99 -0.95
CA MET A 214 4.98 4.25 -1.62
C MET A 214 4.97 4.06 -3.14
N PRO A 215 4.26 4.92 -3.87
CA PRO A 215 4.27 4.95 -5.32
C PRO A 215 5.67 5.21 -5.88
N LYS A 216 6.10 4.38 -6.82
CA LYS A 216 7.29 4.55 -7.66
C LYS A 216 6.90 5.28 -8.93
N GLU A 217 7.25 6.56 -9.01
CA GLU A 217 7.07 7.35 -10.23
C GLU A 217 8.17 7.04 -11.25
N LEU A 218 7.83 7.09 -12.53
CA LEU A 218 8.75 6.84 -13.66
C LEU A 218 9.06 8.13 -14.45
N TYR A 219 8.71 9.28 -13.88
CA TYR A 219 9.14 10.58 -14.39
C TYR A 219 10.64 10.80 -14.13
N VAL A 220 11.35 11.30 -15.12
CA VAL A 220 12.72 11.77 -14.96
C VAL A 220 12.67 13.17 -14.36
N THR A 221 13.24 13.35 -13.17
CA THR A 221 13.15 14.61 -12.41
C THR A 221 14.35 15.52 -12.61
N ASN A 222 15.49 14.97 -13.05
CA ASN A 222 16.69 15.74 -13.36
C ASN A 222 16.60 16.34 -14.77
N ILE A 223 16.65 17.68 -14.85
CA ILE A 223 16.51 18.43 -16.11
C ILE A 223 17.63 18.12 -17.11
N GLU A 224 18.86 17.97 -16.63
CA GLU A 224 20.02 17.62 -17.46
C GLU A 224 19.90 16.19 -18.01
N GLU A 225 19.46 15.24 -17.18
CA GLU A 225 19.15 13.86 -17.62
C GLU A 225 18.05 13.86 -18.68
N VAL A 226 16.96 14.63 -18.48
CA VAL A 226 15.89 14.75 -19.48
C VAL A 226 16.43 15.26 -20.82
N GLN A 227 17.27 16.30 -20.81
CA GLN A 227 17.82 16.86 -22.04
C GLN A 227 18.71 15.85 -22.77
N ASN A 228 19.61 15.17 -22.05
CA ASN A 228 20.47 14.12 -22.61
C ASN A 228 19.65 12.98 -23.24
N LEU A 229 18.59 12.53 -22.56
CA LEU A 229 17.70 11.48 -23.07
C LEU A 229 16.89 11.96 -24.29
N LYS A 230 16.46 13.22 -24.32
CA LYS A 230 15.78 13.81 -25.49
C LYS A 230 16.71 13.88 -26.70
N ASP A 231 17.98 14.24 -26.50
CA ASP A 231 18.98 14.27 -27.56
C ASP A 231 19.28 12.85 -28.09
N GLU A 232 19.39 11.86 -27.21
CA GLU A 232 19.51 10.45 -27.58
C GLU A 232 18.32 10.00 -28.47
N CYS A 233 17.09 10.35 -28.07
CA CYS A 233 15.87 10.00 -28.79
C CYS A 233 15.83 10.46 -30.25
N GLN A 234 16.54 11.54 -30.62
CA GLN A 234 16.60 12.01 -32.01
C GLN A 234 17.17 10.96 -32.97
N SER A 235 18.08 10.11 -32.45
CA SER A 235 18.73 9.04 -33.21
C SER A 235 18.03 7.69 -33.10
N LEU A 236 17.11 7.55 -32.15
CA LEU A 236 16.40 6.30 -31.87
C LEU A 236 15.24 6.08 -32.84
N PRO A 237 14.82 4.83 -33.07
CA PRO A 237 13.59 4.58 -33.77
C PRO A 237 12.40 5.07 -32.93
N HIS A 238 11.45 5.73 -33.60
CA HIS A 238 10.28 6.31 -32.95
C HIS A 238 9.09 5.35 -33.05
N LEU A 239 8.31 5.23 -32.00
CA LEU A 239 7.02 4.53 -31.96
C LEU A 239 5.91 5.55 -31.74
N ASN A 240 4.99 5.65 -32.70
CA ASN A 240 3.79 6.46 -32.54
C ASN A 240 2.79 5.70 -31.66
N ILE A 241 2.53 6.23 -30.48
CA ILE A 241 1.60 5.63 -29.51
C ILE A 241 0.19 6.21 -29.68
N THR A 242 -0.81 5.45 -29.26
CA THR A 242 -2.21 5.91 -29.26
C THR A 242 -2.55 6.70 -27.99
N GLU A 243 -3.73 7.32 -27.96
CA GLU A 243 -4.23 7.97 -26.73
C GLU A 243 -4.40 6.97 -25.57
N LEU A 244 -4.83 5.74 -25.87
CA LEU A 244 -4.98 4.69 -24.88
C LEU A 244 -3.62 4.28 -24.28
N ASP A 245 -2.59 4.21 -25.12
CA ASP A 245 -1.22 3.95 -24.68
C ASP A 245 -0.71 5.10 -23.79
N LEU A 246 -1.00 6.35 -24.14
CA LEU A 246 -0.66 7.51 -23.31
C LEU A 246 -1.32 7.45 -21.93
N GLN A 247 -2.57 6.99 -21.83
CA GLN A 247 -3.25 6.79 -20.54
C GLN A 247 -2.58 5.70 -19.69
N TRP A 248 -2.10 4.61 -20.33
CA TRP A 248 -1.30 3.60 -19.63
C TRP A 248 0.08 4.12 -19.21
N ILE A 249 0.73 4.93 -20.05
CA ILE A 249 1.98 5.62 -19.71
C ILE A 249 1.76 6.54 -18.52
N GLN A 250 0.68 7.32 -18.48
CA GLN A 250 0.34 8.15 -17.30
C GLN A 250 0.17 7.29 -16.05
N THR A 251 -0.57 6.18 -16.18
CA THR A 251 -0.79 5.24 -15.08
C THR A 251 0.53 4.68 -14.53
N LEU A 252 1.46 4.30 -15.40
CA LEU A 252 2.80 3.84 -15.04
C LEU A 252 3.65 4.97 -14.43
N ALA A 253 3.69 6.13 -15.10
CA ALA A 253 4.55 7.26 -14.74
C ALA A 253 4.24 7.85 -13.37
N GLU A 254 2.96 7.92 -13.00
CA GLU A 254 2.51 8.39 -11.68
C GLU A 254 2.66 7.33 -10.58
N GLY A 255 3.04 6.10 -10.93
CA GLY A 255 3.30 5.03 -9.97
C GLY A 255 2.05 4.26 -9.50
N TRP A 256 0.92 4.36 -10.19
CA TRP A 256 -0.26 3.51 -9.91
C TRP A 256 0.01 2.02 -10.12
N ALA A 257 1.00 1.70 -10.93
CA ALA A 257 1.41 0.33 -11.27
C ALA A 257 2.66 -0.14 -10.50
N THR A 258 3.02 0.53 -9.41
CA THR A 258 4.13 0.14 -8.53
C THR A 258 4.06 -1.38 -8.21
N PRO A 259 5.17 -2.13 -8.35
CA PRO A 259 6.56 -1.67 -8.52
C PRO A 259 7.12 -1.73 -9.95
N LEU A 260 6.28 -1.78 -11.00
CA LEU A 260 6.77 -1.89 -12.38
C LEU A 260 7.75 -0.77 -12.75
N ASN A 261 8.74 -1.11 -13.57
CA ASN A 261 9.69 -0.16 -14.16
C ASN A 261 9.19 0.43 -15.49
N GLY A 262 8.12 -0.12 -16.05
CA GLY A 262 7.56 0.27 -17.34
C GLY A 262 6.53 -0.75 -17.81
N PHE A 263 6.36 -0.88 -19.13
CA PHE A 263 5.51 -1.92 -19.69
C PHE A 263 6.07 -3.31 -19.40
N MET A 264 5.17 -4.26 -19.10
CA MET A 264 5.56 -5.59 -18.63
C MET A 264 6.42 -6.35 -19.64
N ARG A 265 7.52 -6.92 -19.14
CA ARG A 265 8.30 -7.98 -19.81
C ARG A 265 7.53 -9.29 -19.84
N GLU A 266 8.00 -10.28 -20.60
CA GLU A 266 7.24 -11.54 -20.80
C GLU A 266 6.99 -12.26 -19.46
N ASN A 267 8.01 -12.38 -18.62
CA ASN A 267 7.89 -13.02 -17.31
C ASN A 267 6.88 -12.29 -16.39
N GLU A 268 6.82 -10.96 -16.45
CA GLU A 268 5.90 -10.16 -15.65
C GLU A 268 4.47 -10.30 -16.18
N TYR A 269 4.31 -10.24 -17.50
CA TYR A 269 3.06 -10.47 -18.20
C TYR A 269 2.46 -11.84 -17.86
N LEU A 270 3.27 -12.91 -17.93
CA LEU A 270 2.82 -14.27 -17.63
C LEU A 270 2.41 -14.42 -16.16
N GLN A 271 3.16 -13.86 -15.22
CA GLN A 271 2.78 -13.88 -13.80
C GLN A 271 1.41 -13.23 -13.56
N VAL A 272 1.19 -12.05 -14.13
CA VAL A 272 -0.08 -11.32 -14.01
C VAL A 272 -1.22 -12.06 -14.69
N LEU A 273 -0.97 -12.59 -15.89
CA LEU A 273 -1.96 -13.28 -16.68
C LEU A 273 -2.43 -14.58 -15.98
N TYR A 274 -1.52 -15.36 -15.41
CA TYR A 274 -1.84 -16.66 -14.83
C TYR A 274 -2.18 -16.60 -13.34
N PHE A 275 -1.47 -15.79 -12.56
CA PHE A 275 -1.58 -15.82 -11.10
C PHE A 275 -2.31 -14.60 -10.54
N GLY A 276 -2.50 -13.54 -11.34
CA GLY A 276 -3.02 -12.27 -10.83
C GLY A 276 -2.10 -11.63 -9.79
N GLN A 277 -0.80 -11.91 -9.92
CA GLN A 277 0.25 -11.55 -8.99
C GLN A 277 1.49 -11.07 -9.75
N PHE A 278 2.33 -10.32 -9.06
CA PHE A 278 3.61 -9.85 -9.57
C PHE A 278 4.71 -10.05 -8.53
N GLN A 279 5.80 -10.67 -8.96
CA GLN A 279 7.07 -10.81 -8.25
C GLN A 279 8.19 -10.30 -9.15
N GLY A 280 8.87 -9.24 -8.71
CA GLY A 280 10.04 -8.72 -9.41
C GLY A 280 11.21 -9.70 -9.34
N SER A 281 12.10 -9.68 -10.35
CA SER A 281 13.24 -10.60 -10.46
C SER A 281 14.16 -10.63 -9.24
N ASN A 282 14.33 -9.48 -8.57
CA ASN A 282 15.13 -9.34 -7.35
C ASN A 282 14.27 -9.21 -6.08
N SER A 283 12.98 -9.53 -6.17
CA SER A 283 12.05 -9.46 -5.05
C SER A 283 11.56 -10.85 -4.68
N SER A 284 11.66 -11.20 -3.40
CA SER A 284 10.98 -12.36 -2.83
C SER A 284 9.50 -12.11 -2.57
N VAL A 285 8.99 -10.89 -2.88
CA VAL A 285 7.61 -10.50 -2.56
C VAL A 285 6.69 -10.65 -3.76
N VAL A 286 5.60 -11.36 -3.51
CA VAL A 286 4.48 -11.49 -4.42
C VAL A 286 3.42 -10.44 -4.07
N THR A 287 3.13 -9.54 -5.00
CA THR A 287 2.13 -8.47 -4.83
C THR A 287 0.89 -8.74 -5.68
N ASN A 288 -0.26 -8.17 -5.31
CA ASN A 288 -1.45 -8.26 -6.15
C ASN A 288 -1.23 -7.51 -7.47
N PHE A 289 -1.49 -8.15 -8.60
CA PHE A 289 -1.42 -7.51 -9.92
C PHE A 289 -2.29 -8.29 -10.91
N SER A 290 -3.54 -7.84 -11.11
CA SER A 290 -4.55 -8.64 -11.81
C SER A 290 -4.75 -8.32 -13.30
N ILE A 291 -4.22 -7.17 -13.77
CA ILE A 291 -4.40 -6.67 -15.13
C ILE A 291 -3.03 -6.44 -15.79
N PRO A 292 -2.77 -7.03 -16.99
CA PRO A 292 -1.56 -6.77 -17.74
C PRO A 292 -1.46 -5.33 -18.22
N ILE A 293 -0.33 -4.67 -17.97
CA ILE A 293 -0.01 -3.33 -18.48
C ILE A 293 1.09 -3.49 -19.52
N VAL A 294 0.71 -3.48 -20.79
CA VAL A 294 1.55 -3.87 -21.92
C VAL A 294 1.37 -2.87 -23.06
N LEU A 295 2.41 -2.71 -23.88
CA LEU A 295 2.38 -1.92 -25.10
C LEU A 295 2.39 -2.86 -26.31
N ALA A 296 1.35 -2.79 -27.14
CA ALA A 296 1.24 -3.62 -28.34
C ALA A 296 1.85 -2.90 -29.55
N ILE A 297 2.62 -3.62 -30.36
CA ILE A 297 3.25 -3.10 -31.58
C ILE A 297 3.00 -4.03 -32.77
N SER A 298 3.04 -3.47 -33.97
CA SER A 298 2.88 -4.25 -35.19
C SER A 298 4.12 -5.12 -35.47
N THR A 299 4.00 -6.07 -36.39
CA THR A 299 5.14 -6.88 -36.83
C THR A 299 6.20 -6.00 -37.51
N GLU A 300 5.78 -5.01 -38.28
CA GLU A 300 6.67 -4.05 -38.95
C GLU A 300 7.45 -3.20 -37.96
N ASP A 301 6.81 -2.71 -36.89
CA ASP A 301 7.48 -1.98 -35.82
C ASP A 301 8.48 -2.89 -35.08
N LYS A 302 8.08 -4.13 -34.77
CA LYS A 302 8.98 -5.12 -34.14
C LYS A 302 10.20 -5.43 -35.01
N GLU A 303 10.05 -5.48 -36.33
CA GLU A 303 11.16 -5.68 -37.26
C GLU A 303 12.05 -4.43 -37.38
N ARG A 304 11.48 -3.23 -37.26
CA ARG A 304 12.22 -1.96 -37.25
C ARG A 304 13.05 -1.76 -35.98
N PHE A 305 12.55 -2.22 -34.83
CA PHE A 305 13.22 -2.06 -33.55
C PHE A 305 14.21 -3.23 -33.33
N ASN A 306 15.51 -2.95 -33.51
CA ASN A 306 16.60 -3.93 -33.48
C ASN A 306 16.70 -4.77 -32.19
N GLY A 307 16.01 -5.92 -32.13
CA GLY A 307 16.23 -7.01 -31.17
C GLY A 307 16.10 -6.66 -29.67
N ASN A 308 16.25 -7.68 -28.81
CA ASN A 308 16.19 -7.49 -27.36
C ASN A 308 17.33 -6.59 -26.86
N GLY A 309 17.00 -5.64 -25.98
CA GLY A 309 17.91 -4.62 -25.46
C GLY A 309 17.80 -3.25 -26.16
N ALA A 310 16.94 -3.10 -27.16
CA ALA A 310 16.75 -1.83 -27.87
C ALA A 310 16.17 -0.71 -26.98
N SER A 311 16.44 0.54 -27.36
CA SER A 311 15.75 1.73 -26.84
C SER A 311 14.83 2.32 -27.91
N ILE A 312 13.63 2.74 -27.53
CA ILE A 312 12.61 3.27 -28.43
C ILE A 312 12.10 4.62 -27.90
N ALA A 313 12.02 5.62 -28.77
CA ALA A 313 11.40 6.90 -28.47
C ALA A 313 9.87 6.80 -28.62
N LEU A 314 9.12 7.21 -27.60
CA LEU A 314 7.64 7.16 -27.60
C LEU A 314 7.06 8.53 -27.97
N VAL A 315 6.28 8.58 -29.05
CA VAL A 315 5.74 9.82 -29.63
C VAL A 315 4.21 9.80 -29.66
N TYR A 316 3.58 10.84 -29.14
CA TYR A 316 2.14 11.05 -29.24
C TYR A 316 1.86 12.41 -29.88
N ASN A 317 1.07 12.46 -30.96
CA ASN A 317 0.75 13.69 -31.69
C ASN A 317 1.98 14.55 -32.01
N ASN A 318 3.05 13.90 -32.51
CA ASN A 318 4.36 14.52 -32.81
C ASN A 318 5.13 15.08 -31.60
N MET A 319 4.67 14.82 -30.37
CA MET A 319 5.38 15.18 -29.15
C MET A 319 6.12 13.97 -28.58
N LEU A 320 7.39 14.16 -28.24
CA LEU A 320 8.21 13.16 -27.56
C LEU A 320 7.77 13.05 -26.09
N ILE A 321 7.19 11.91 -25.73
CA ILE A 321 6.63 11.67 -24.39
C ILE A 321 7.67 11.06 -23.44
N GLY A 322 8.49 10.16 -23.96
CA GLY A 322 9.42 9.39 -23.16
C GLY A 322 10.20 8.39 -24.00
N MET A 323 10.90 7.50 -23.30
CA MET A 323 11.71 6.45 -23.88
C MET A 323 11.44 5.13 -23.16
N LEU A 324 11.38 4.04 -23.92
CA LEU A 324 11.38 2.68 -23.40
C LEU A 324 12.77 2.07 -23.65
N GLN A 325 13.48 1.74 -22.57
CA GLN A 325 14.84 1.20 -22.61
C GLN A 325 14.85 -0.31 -22.36
N ASN A 326 15.94 -0.96 -22.77
CA ASN A 326 16.16 -2.39 -22.54
C ASN A 326 14.99 -3.24 -23.05
N CYS A 327 14.45 -2.92 -24.22
CA CYS A 327 13.19 -3.49 -24.71
C CYS A 327 13.28 -5.02 -24.87
N GLU A 328 12.17 -5.69 -24.58
CA GLU A 328 11.98 -7.12 -24.80
C GLU A 328 10.68 -7.32 -25.58
N PHE A 329 10.76 -8.07 -26.67
CA PHE A 329 9.63 -8.28 -27.58
C PHE A 329 9.14 -9.72 -27.51
N PHE A 330 7.85 -9.91 -27.28
CA PHE A 330 7.25 -11.24 -27.16
C PHE A 330 5.86 -11.30 -27.79
N PRO A 331 5.37 -12.49 -28.20
CA PRO A 331 4.11 -12.62 -28.93
C PRO A 331 2.89 -12.17 -28.13
N HIS A 332 2.02 -11.37 -28.74
CA HIS A 332 0.73 -11.00 -28.19
C HIS A 332 -0.30 -12.10 -28.49
N ARG A 333 -0.36 -13.13 -27.64
CA ARG A 333 -1.39 -14.20 -27.74
C ARG A 333 -2.77 -13.64 -27.34
N LYS A 334 -3.39 -12.86 -28.24
CA LYS A 334 -4.58 -12.04 -27.97
C LYS A 334 -5.78 -12.84 -27.45
N GLU A 335 -6.08 -13.98 -28.07
CA GLU A 335 -7.20 -14.84 -27.65
C GLU A 335 -6.98 -15.35 -26.22
N GLU A 336 -5.79 -15.90 -25.94
CA GLU A 336 -5.42 -16.35 -24.59
C GLU A 336 -5.51 -15.21 -23.57
N ARG A 337 -4.93 -14.05 -23.91
CA ARG A 337 -5.00 -12.84 -23.08
C ARG A 337 -6.45 -12.50 -22.76
N CYS A 338 -7.32 -12.44 -23.76
CA CYS A 338 -8.71 -12.06 -23.58
C CYS A 338 -9.45 -13.07 -22.71
N CYS A 339 -9.36 -14.37 -23.02
CA CYS A 339 -10.01 -15.42 -22.25
C CYS A 339 -9.59 -15.40 -20.77
N ARG A 340 -8.31 -15.20 -20.47
CA ARG A 340 -7.80 -15.21 -19.08
C ARG A 340 -8.14 -13.95 -18.29
N ILE A 341 -8.24 -12.79 -18.97
CA ILE A 341 -8.53 -11.51 -18.32
C ILE A 341 -10.03 -11.28 -18.18
N PHE A 342 -10.81 -11.53 -19.22
CA PHE A 342 -12.24 -11.22 -19.26
C PHE A 342 -13.13 -12.43 -18.98
N GLY A 343 -12.60 -13.66 -19.02
CA GLY A 343 -13.40 -14.88 -18.97
C GLY A 343 -14.15 -15.18 -20.27
N THR A 344 -13.87 -14.43 -21.33
CA THR A 344 -14.48 -14.53 -22.66
C THR A 344 -13.54 -13.92 -23.71
N ASN A 345 -13.72 -14.26 -24.99
CA ASN A 345 -13.09 -13.61 -26.14
C ASN A 345 -14.13 -12.92 -27.06
N HIS A 346 -15.34 -12.65 -26.55
CA HIS A 346 -16.45 -12.18 -27.37
C HIS A 346 -16.13 -10.83 -28.08
N PRO A 347 -16.28 -10.72 -29.41
CA PRO A 347 -15.79 -9.58 -30.20
C PRO A 347 -16.50 -8.25 -29.91
N ASN A 348 -17.73 -8.31 -29.38
CA ASN A 348 -18.49 -7.13 -28.98
C ASN A 348 -18.10 -6.56 -27.61
N HIS A 349 -17.26 -7.26 -26.83
CA HIS A 349 -16.73 -6.68 -25.60
C HIS A 349 -15.75 -5.55 -25.98
N PRO A 350 -15.93 -4.33 -25.48
CA PRO A 350 -15.31 -3.15 -26.07
C PRO A 350 -13.79 -3.13 -25.90
N SER A 351 -13.25 -3.60 -24.76
CA SER A 351 -11.79 -3.72 -24.58
C SER A 351 -11.16 -4.92 -25.30
N ILE A 352 -11.92 -6.00 -25.54
CA ILE A 352 -11.46 -7.15 -26.33
C ILE A 352 -11.33 -6.72 -27.78
N LYS A 353 -12.33 -5.98 -28.30
CA LYS A 353 -12.27 -5.41 -29.65
C LYS A 353 -10.96 -4.63 -29.88
N THR A 354 -10.60 -3.74 -28.94
CA THR A 354 -9.35 -2.98 -28.99
C THR A 354 -8.10 -3.87 -28.96
N ILE A 355 -8.07 -4.88 -28.10
CA ILE A 355 -6.96 -5.84 -28.02
C ILE A 355 -6.83 -6.64 -29.33
N MET A 356 -7.94 -7.11 -29.88
CA MET A 356 -7.95 -7.90 -31.11
C MET A 356 -7.46 -7.09 -32.31
N SER A 357 -7.78 -5.80 -32.37
CA SER A 357 -7.31 -4.86 -33.41
C SER A 357 -5.90 -4.31 -33.19
N SER A 358 -5.28 -4.57 -32.03
CA SER A 358 -3.92 -4.08 -31.74
C SER A 358 -2.84 -4.91 -32.45
N GLY A 359 -1.56 -4.57 -32.26
CA GLY A 359 -0.44 -5.32 -32.83
C GLY A 359 -0.29 -6.75 -32.29
N ASP A 360 0.42 -7.60 -33.05
CA ASP A 360 0.65 -9.02 -32.74
C ASP A 360 1.85 -9.27 -31.81
N TRP A 361 2.58 -8.21 -31.46
CA TRP A 361 3.71 -8.25 -30.53
C TRP A 361 3.44 -7.34 -29.34
N LEU A 362 4.00 -7.71 -28.19
CA LEU A 362 4.10 -6.86 -27.03
C LEU A 362 5.56 -6.44 -26.84
N VAL A 363 5.78 -5.21 -26.39
CA VAL A 363 7.09 -4.70 -25.98
C VAL A 363 7.06 -4.31 -24.49
N GLY A 364 7.95 -4.93 -23.73
CA GLY A 364 8.22 -4.60 -22.33
C GLY A 364 9.57 -3.92 -22.18
N GLY A 365 9.77 -3.14 -21.13
CA GLY A 365 11.02 -2.40 -20.92
C GLY A 365 10.98 -1.42 -19.77
N ASP A 366 12.10 -0.75 -19.54
CA ASP A 366 12.23 0.28 -18.51
C ASP A 366 11.76 1.62 -19.08
N LEU A 367 10.66 2.16 -18.56
CA LEU A 367 10.02 3.37 -19.06
C LEU A 367 10.59 4.60 -18.35
N LYS A 368 10.95 5.60 -19.15
CA LYS A 368 11.36 6.94 -18.70
C LYS A 368 10.42 7.96 -19.32
N VAL A 369 9.67 8.69 -18.49
CA VAL A 369 8.74 9.73 -18.97
C VAL A 369 9.34 11.11 -18.69
N PHE A 370 9.40 11.95 -19.71
CA PHE A 370 10.16 13.20 -19.64
C PHE A 370 9.40 14.34 -18.99
N GLU A 371 8.07 14.38 -19.16
CA GLU A 371 7.24 15.45 -18.66
C GLU A 371 5.93 14.89 -18.09
N ARG A 372 5.36 15.61 -17.11
CA ARG A 372 4.06 15.25 -16.55
C ARG A 372 2.99 15.31 -17.63
N ILE A 373 2.23 14.23 -17.76
CA ILE A 373 1.13 14.15 -18.72
C ILE A 373 -0.01 15.06 -18.27
N LYS A 374 -0.47 15.91 -19.19
CA LYS A 374 -1.61 16.81 -19.03
C LYS A 374 -2.53 16.66 -20.22
N TRP A 375 -3.84 16.73 -19.97
CA TRP A 375 -4.86 16.56 -21.00
C TRP A 375 -5.40 17.89 -21.52
N ASN A 376 -5.17 18.98 -20.77
CA ASN A 376 -5.61 20.33 -21.11
C ASN A 376 -7.12 20.43 -21.43
N ASP A 377 -7.91 19.60 -20.77
CA ASP A 377 -9.37 19.47 -20.94
C ASP A 377 -10.16 20.21 -19.83
N GLY A 378 -9.47 21.02 -19.04
CA GLY A 378 -10.03 21.71 -17.87
C GLY A 378 -10.08 20.86 -16.60
N LEU A 379 -9.70 19.57 -16.63
CA LEU A 379 -9.82 18.66 -15.48
C LEU A 379 -8.48 18.25 -14.85
N ASP A 380 -7.35 18.74 -15.36
CA ASP A 380 -6.01 18.32 -14.88
C ASP A 380 -5.77 18.59 -13.39
N HIS A 381 -6.45 19.57 -12.80
CA HIS A 381 -6.36 19.87 -11.37
C HIS A 381 -7.01 18.79 -10.48
N TYR A 382 -7.86 17.93 -11.04
CA TYR A 382 -8.36 16.72 -10.39
C TYR A 382 -7.47 15.49 -10.62
N ARG A 383 -6.57 15.51 -11.63
CA ARG A 383 -5.65 14.41 -11.95
C ARG A 383 -4.43 14.44 -11.03
N LEU A 384 -4.67 14.10 -9.78
CA LEU A 384 -3.65 14.03 -8.74
C LEU A 384 -2.92 12.69 -8.80
N THR A 385 -1.59 12.74 -8.72
CA THR A 385 -0.80 11.51 -8.58
C THR A 385 -1.08 10.86 -7.22
N PRO A 386 -0.78 9.56 -7.04
CA PRO A 386 -0.85 8.91 -5.73
C PRO A 386 -0.14 9.68 -4.61
N ARG A 387 1.03 10.27 -4.88
CA ARG A 387 1.80 11.06 -3.90
C ARG A 387 1.13 12.38 -3.56
N GLU A 388 0.53 13.04 -4.56
CA GLU A 388 -0.24 14.27 -4.33
C GLU A 388 -1.51 14.01 -3.53
N ILE A 389 -2.19 12.89 -3.80
CA ILE A 389 -3.34 12.43 -3.02
C ILE A 389 -2.92 12.22 -1.57
N GLN A 390 -1.85 11.47 -1.31
CA GLN A 390 -1.32 11.29 0.04
C GLN A 390 -1.02 12.61 0.74
N THR A 391 -0.39 13.55 0.02
CA THR A 391 -0.06 14.88 0.55
C THR A 391 -1.33 15.64 0.95
N LYS A 392 -2.35 15.67 0.08
CA LYS A 392 -3.64 16.30 0.40
C LYS A 392 -4.34 15.63 1.57
N LEU A 393 -4.34 14.30 1.65
CA LEU A 393 -4.94 13.57 2.76
C LEU A 393 -4.24 13.86 4.10
N VAL A 394 -2.91 14.04 4.12
CA VAL A 394 -2.17 14.49 5.30
C VAL A 394 -2.55 15.92 5.68
N GLN A 395 -2.66 16.83 4.70
CA GLN A 395 -3.12 18.21 4.95
C GLN A 395 -4.55 18.27 5.51
N MET A 396 -5.42 17.36 5.05
CA MET A 396 -6.76 17.16 5.59
C MET A 396 -6.76 16.52 6.98
N LYS A 397 -5.59 16.20 7.56
CA LYS A 397 -5.43 15.51 8.85
C LYS A 397 -6.17 14.17 8.91
N ALA A 398 -6.16 13.42 7.81
CA ALA A 398 -6.81 12.12 7.75
C ALA A 398 -6.07 11.09 8.64
N ASP A 399 -6.79 10.49 9.58
CA ASP A 399 -6.30 9.34 10.36
C ASP A 399 -6.77 7.99 9.80
N CYS A 400 -7.68 8.03 8.82
CA CYS A 400 -8.17 6.91 8.04
C CYS A 400 -8.66 7.39 6.68
N VAL A 401 -8.49 6.58 5.64
CA VAL A 401 -8.90 6.88 4.27
C VAL A 401 -9.68 5.71 3.72
N PHE A 402 -10.85 6.00 3.19
CA PHE A 402 -11.69 5.03 2.52
C PHE A 402 -12.00 5.49 1.10
N ALA A 403 -12.06 4.59 0.14
CA ALA A 403 -12.25 4.95 -1.26
C ALA A 403 -13.56 4.41 -1.84
N PHE A 404 -14.11 5.19 -2.76
CA PHE A 404 -15.18 4.77 -3.65
C PHE A 404 -14.73 4.94 -5.11
N GLN A 405 -14.51 3.82 -5.79
CA GLN A 405 -14.26 3.77 -7.23
C GLN A 405 -15.58 3.89 -7.98
N LEU A 406 -15.63 4.73 -9.01
CA LEU A 406 -16.81 4.91 -9.83
C LEU A 406 -16.47 5.28 -11.28
N ARG A 407 -17.35 4.88 -12.20
CA ARG A 407 -17.35 5.33 -13.59
C ARG A 407 -18.68 5.97 -14.01
N ASN A 408 -19.65 6.00 -13.09
CA ASN A 408 -21.02 6.45 -13.32
C ASN A 408 -21.32 7.67 -12.44
N PRO A 409 -22.35 8.48 -12.77
CA PRO A 409 -22.88 9.50 -11.86
C PRO A 409 -23.24 8.95 -10.47
N ILE A 410 -23.09 9.79 -9.46
CA ILE A 410 -23.46 9.46 -8.08
C ILE A 410 -24.98 9.57 -7.92
N HIS A 411 -25.60 8.57 -7.32
CA HIS A 411 -26.99 8.62 -6.87
C HIS A 411 -27.07 8.34 -5.37
N ASN A 412 -28.24 8.55 -4.76
CA ASN A 412 -28.43 8.44 -3.30
C ASN A 412 -28.01 7.09 -2.70
N GLY A 413 -28.12 5.98 -3.44
CA GLY A 413 -27.56 4.69 -3.02
C GLY A 413 -26.03 4.69 -2.81
N HIS A 414 -25.27 5.35 -3.69
CA HIS A 414 -23.82 5.52 -3.52
C HIS A 414 -23.53 6.47 -2.35
N ALA A 415 -24.27 7.57 -2.25
CA ALA A 415 -24.11 8.54 -1.15
C ALA A 415 -24.33 7.90 0.22
N LEU A 416 -25.43 7.16 0.38
CA LEU A 416 -25.75 6.44 1.62
C LEU A 416 -24.62 5.51 2.04
N LEU A 417 -24.06 4.76 1.11
CA LEU A 417 -22.95 3.85 1.37
C LEU A 417 -21.71 4.58 1.87
N MET A 418 -21.31 5.65 1.18
CA MET A 418 -20.15 6.45 1.57
C MET A 418 -20.35 7.09 2.95
N THR A 419 -21.53 7.64 3.22
CA THR A 419 -21.88 8.26 4.51
C THR A 419 -21.94 7.23 5.63
N GLU A 420 -22.52 6.04 5.41
CA GLU A 420 -22.54 4.98 6.42
C GLU A 420 -21.15 4.43 6.71
N THR A 421 -20.30 4.22 5.70
CA THR A 421 -18.92 3.80 5.89
C THR A 421 -18.19 4.78 6.82
N ARG A 422 -18.31 6.09 6.57
CA ARG A 422 -17.75 7.12 7.45
C ARG A 422 -18.26 6.97 8.89
N GLN A 423 -19.57 6.84 9.07
CA GLN A 423 -20.17 6.69 10.40
C GLN A 423 -19.68 5.45 11.14
N GLN A 424 -19.48 4.33 10.43
CA GLN A 424 -18.93 3.11 11.01
C GLN A 424 -17.47 3.30 11.44
N LEU A 425 -16.65 3.96 10.62
CA LEU A 425 -15.26 4.27 10.95
C LEU A 425 -15.14 5.16 12.20
N LEU A 426 -16.00 6.18 12.33
CA LEU A 426 -16.08 7.04 13.50
C LEU A 426 -16.55 6.28 14.75
N LYS A 427 -17.71 5.62 14.67
CA LYS A 427 -18.39 5.07 15.86
C LYS A 427 -17.79 3.74 16.34
N LYS A 428 -17.50 2.81 15.41
CA LYS A 428 -17.04 1.45 15.72
C LYS A 428 -15.52 1.36 15.78
N HIS A 429 -14.83 1.95 14.80
CA HIS A 429 -13.37 1.85 14.70
C HIS A 429 -12.63 2.99 15.40
N LYS A 430 -13.35 3.99 15.93
CA LYS A 430 -12.81 5.07 16.76
C LYS A 430 -11.75 5.94 16.07
N TYR A 431 -11.83 6.04 14.74
CA TYR A 431 -11.09 7.08 14.02
C TYR A 431 -11.71 8.45 14.32
N ASN A 432 -10.89 9.49 14.31
CA ASN A 432 -11.30 10.86 14.59
C ASN A 432 -11.66 11.60 13.31
N ASN A 433 -10.91 11.36 12.22
CA ASN A 433 -11.12 12.02 10.94
C ASN A 433 -10.88 11.06 9.76
N PRO A 434 -11.81 10.11 9.52
CA PRO A 434 -11.85 9.39 8.25
C PRO A 434 -11.98 10.38 7.09
N VAL A 435 -11.39 10.11 5.93
CA VAL A 435 -11.58 10.94 4.72
C VAL A 435 -11.97 10.04 3.56
N LEU A 436 -13.01 10.45 2.82
CA LEU A 436 -13.43 9.79 1.60
C LEU A 436 -12.52 10.21 0.44
N LEU A 437 -11.92 9.24 -0.24
CA LEU A 437 -11.36 9.44 -1.58
C LEU A 437 -12.44 9.06 -2.60
N LEU A 438 -13.16 10.07 -3.10
CA LEU A 438 -14.14 9.93 -4.17
C LEU A 438 -13.37 9.94 -5.50
N HIS A 439 -13.32 8.79 -6.18
CA HIS A 439 -12.23 8.57 -7.13
C HIS A 439 -12.73 8.10 -8.50
N PRO A 440 -13.42 8.95 -9.28
CA PRO A 440 -13.89 8.62 -10.61
C PRO A 440 -12.75 8.21 -11.55
N LEU A 441 -13.00 7.19 -12.38
CA LEU A 441 -12.11 6.80 -13.48
C LEU A 441 -12.20 7.83 -14.61
N GLY A 442 -11.04 8.25 -15.12
CA GLY A 442 -10.93 9.24 -16.19
C GLY A 442 -10.08 8.85 -17.39
N GLY A 443 -9.57 7.61 -17.44
CA GLY A 443 -9.10 7.03 -18.71
C GLY A 443 -10.28 6.67 -19.62
N TRP A 444 -9.97 5.95 -20.70
CA TRP A 444 -10.95 5.51 -21.69
C TRP A 444 -12.12 4.75 -21.04
N THR A 445 -13.33 5.05 -21.49
CA THR A 445 -14.58 4.34 -21.18
C THR A 445 -15.32 4.04 -22.48
N LYS A 446 -16.19 3.02 -22.47
CA LYS A 446 -17.03 2.71 -23.63
C LYS A 446 -18.00 3.85 -23.97
N SER A 447 -18.49 3.86 -25.20
CA SER A 447 -19.22 4.99 -25.78
C SER A 447 -20.57 5.33 -25.12
N ASP A 448 -21.20 4.38 -24.44
CA ASP A 448 -22.48 4.58 -23.74
C ASP A 448 -22.31 4.97 -22.26
N ASP A 449 -21.08 5.05 -21.75
CA ASP A 449 -20.83 5.61 -20.42
C ASP A 449 -20.91 7.16 -20.46
N VAL A 450 -21.36 7.76 -19.36
CA VAL A 450 -21.45 9.23 -19.26
C VAL A 450 -20.04 9.85 -19.36
N PRO A 451 -19.83 10.88 -20.20
CA PRO A 451 -18.51 11.52 -20.36
C PRO A 451 -17.92 12.03 -19.05
N LEU A 452 -16.58 12.00 -18.94
CA LEU A 452 -15.85 12.35 -17.72
C LEU A 452 -16.17 13.76 -17.21
N ASN A 453 -16.15 14.77 -18.08
CA ASN A 453 -16.44 16.15 -17.71
C ASN A 453 -17.85 16.31 -17.10
N ILE A 454 -18.84 15.59 -17.63
CA ILE A 454 -20.20 15.59 -17.09
C ILE A 454 -20.25 14.89 -15.73
N ARG A 455 -19.54 13.76 -15.58
CA ARG A 455 -19.46 13.05 -14.28
C ARG A 455 -18.82 13.93 -13.21
N ILE A 456 -17.71 14.60 -13.52
CA ILE A 456 -17.04 15.50 -12.57
C ILE A 456 -17.94 16.66 -12.17
N ALA A 457 -18.60 17.32 -13.13
CA ALA A 457 -19.56 18.37 -12.83
C ALA A 457 -20.71 17.88 -11.93
N GLN A 458 -21.20 16.67 -12.17
CA GLN A 458 -22.23 16.05 -11.33
C GLN A 458 -21.73 15.71 -9.92
N HIS A 459 -20.47 15.27 -9.78
CA HIS A 459 -19.88 14.98 -8.47
C HIS A 459 -19.64 16.26 -7.66
N GLU A 460 -19.23 17.36 -8.30
CA GLU A 460 -19.15 18.67 -7.65
C GLU A 460 -20.52 19.15 -7.18
N ALA A 461 -21.57 19.01 -7.99
CA ALA A 461 -22.93 19.33 -7.57
C ALA A 461 -23.36 18.54 -6.31
N CYS A 462 -23.03 17.25 -6.22
CA CYS A 462 -23.28 16.45 -5.01
C CYS A 462 -22.55 16.99 -3.77
N LEU A 463 -21.35 17.54 -3.93
CA LEU A 463 -20.57 18.15 -2.84
C LEU A 463 -21.14 19.53 -2.45
N ASP A 464 -21.56 20.33 -3.44
CA ASP A 464 -22.18 21.64 -3.22
C ASP A 464 -23.53 21.55 -2.51
N GLU A 465 -24.32 20.54 -2.84
CA GLU A 465 -25.60 20.26 -2.18
C GLU A 465 -25.46 19.58 -0.81
N GLY A 466 -24.23 19.25 -0.38
CA GLY A 466 -23.98 18.58 0.89
C GLY A 466 -24.47 17.12 0.96
N ILE A 467 -24.74 16.49 -0.20
CA ILE A 467 -25.01 15.04 -0.28
C ILE A 467 -23.80 14.26 0.22
N LEU A 468 -22.61 14.74 -0.14
CA LEU A 468 -21.33 14.33 0.44
C LEU A 468 -20.69 15.53 1.12
N ASP A 469 -20.05 15.28 2.26
CA ASP A 469 -19.38 16.33 3.03
C ASP A 469 -18.07 16.77 2.35
N ARG A 470 -17.99 18.03 1.94
CA ARG A 470 -16.85 18.59 1.21
C ARG A 470 -15.57 18.65 2.06
N ASP A 471 -15.69 18.91 3.36
CA ASP A 471 -14.51 19.03 4.24
C ASP A 471 -13.83 17.69 4.48
N THR A 472 -14.55 16.59 4.26
CA THR A 472 -14.06 15.23 4.51
C THR A 472 -14.10 14.33 3.28
N THR A 473 -14.16 14.95 2.10
CA THR A 473 -14.11 14.28 0.79
C THR A 473 -13.02 14.89 -0.09
N LEU A 474 -12.10 14.06 -0.57
CA LEU A 474 -11.16 14.39 -1.62
C LEU A 474 -11.67 13.82 -2.95
N LEU A 475 -12.05 14.70 -3.88
CA LEU A 475 -12.37 14.35 -5.26
C LEU A 475 -11.09 14.36 -6.12
N ALA A 476 -10.77 13.22 -6.76
CA ALA A 476 -9.63 13.08 -7.66
C ALA A 476 -9.97 12.15 -8.83
N ILE A 477 -9.31 12.31 -9.97
CA ILE A 477 -9.49 11.47 -11.17
C ILE A 477 -8.40 10.40 -11.21
N PHE A 478 -8.82 9.14 -11.35
CA PHE A 478 -7.94 8.01 -11.58
C PHE A 478 -7.67 7.83 -13.08
N PRO A 479 -6.41 7.87 -13.56
CA PRO A 479 -6.10 7.98 -14.99
C PRO A 479 -6.22 6.67 -15.78
N SER A 480 -6.33 5.51 -15.12
CA SER A 480 -6.36 4.21 -15.81
C SER A 480 -7.54 4.12 -16.79
N PRO A 481 -7.34 3.51 -17.96
CA PRO A 481 -8.43 3.04 -18.81
C PRO A 481 -9.34 2.04 -18.07
N MET A 482 -10.63 2.02 -18.43
CA MET A 482 -11.60 1.02 -17.97
C MET A 482 -11.57 -0.19 -18.91
N LEU A 483 -11.36 -1.39 -18.37
CA LEU A 483 -11.33 -2.63 -19.12
C LEU A 483 -12.69 -3.34 -19.12
N TYR A 484 -13.53 -3.11 -18.13
CA TYR A 484 -14.75 -3.88 -17.89
C TYR A 484 -14.50 -5.38 -17.64
N ALA A 485 -13.41 -5.70 -16.93
CA ALA A 485 -12.97 -7.08 -16.63
C ALA A 485 -13.41 -7.57 -15.23
N GLY A 486 -14.49 -6.99 -14.67
CA GLY A 486 -15.21 -7.53 -13.51
C GLY A 486 -14.32 -7.86 -12.31
N PRO A 487 -14.38 -9.10 -11.77
CA PRO A 487 -13.60 -9.53 -10.60
C PRO A 487 -12.07 -9.45 -10.73
N ARG A 488 -11.52 -9.44 -11.95
CA ARG A 488 -10.09 -9.17 -12.14
C ARG A 488 -9.80 -7.69 -12.04
N GLU A 489 -10.60 -6.85 -12.67
CA GLU A 489 -10.35 -5.40 -12.68
C GLU A 489 -10.63 -4.74 -11.33
N VAL A 490 -11.60 -5.24 -10.55
CA VAL A 490 -11.84 -4.68 -9.20
C VAL A 490 -10.63 -4.84 -8.29
N GLN A 491 -9.81 -5.89 -8.47
CA GLN A 491 -8.52 -6.02 -7.77
C GLN A 491 -7.55 -4.92 -8.19
N TRP A 492 -7.47 -4.60 -9.49
CA TRP A 492 -6.67 -3.48 -10.02
C TRP A 492 -7.13 -2.13 -9.44
N HIS A 493 -8.45 -1.89 -9.40
CA HIS A 493 -9.01 -0.70 -8.77
C HIS A 493 -8.68 -0.61 -7.26
N ALA A 494 -8.71 -1.73 -6.55
CA ALA A 494 -8.42 -1.76 -5.12
C ALA A 494 -6.93 -1.53 -4.81
N ARG A 495 -6.02 -2.24 -5.49
CA ARG A 495 -4.57 -2.09 -5.27
C ARG A 495 -4.05 -0.69 -5.58
N THR A 496 -4.58 -0.06 -6.63
CA THR A 496 -4.18 1.30 -7.02
C THR A 496 -4.54 2.31 -5.95
N ARG A 497 -5.66 2.10 -5.26
CA ARG A 497 -6.10 2.93 -4.13
C ARG A 497 -5.28 2.70 -2.87
N MET A 498 -4.79 1.48 -2.65
CA MET A 498 -3.82 1.22 -1.58
C MET A 498 -2.54 2.06 -1.75
N LEU A 499 -2.06 2.24 -2.99
CA LEU A 499 -0.93 3.13 -3.31
C LEU A 499 -1.26 4.61 -3.05
N ALA A 500 -2.51 5.03 -3.21
CA ALA A 500 -2.96 6.39 -2.84
C ALA A 500 -3.16 6.58 -1.32
N GLY A 501 -2.94 5.56 -0.50
CA GLY A 501 -3.06 5.63 0.97
C GLY A 501 -4.42 5.20 1.52
N VAL A 502 -5.21 4.45 0.76
CA VAL A 502 -6.53 3.95 1.20
C VAL A 502 -6.36 2.71 2.07
N GLN A 503 -7.03 2.66 3.24
CA GLN A 503 -7.10 1.45 4.08
C GLN A 503 -8.43 0.72 3.97
N TYR A 504 -9.51 1.41 3.57
CA TYR A 504 -10.83 0.81 3.42
C TYR A 504 -11.37 0.98 2.00
N TYR A 505 -11.73 -0.11 1.34
CA TYR A 505 -12.21 -0.07 -0.03
C TYR A 505 -13.65 -0.51 -0.11
N ILE A 506 -14.51 0.39 -0.56
CA ILE A 506 -15.93 0.11 -0.75
C ILE A 506 -16.11 -0.62 -2.09
N VAL A 507 -16.78 -1.77 -2.07
CA VAL A 507 -17.04 -2.56 -3.27
C VAL A 507 -18.52 -2.88 -3.41
N GLY A 508 -19.08 -2.48 -4.57
CA GLY A 508 -20.48 -2.64 -4.97
C GLY A 508 -20.88 -4.04 -5.49
N ARG A 509 -22.13 -4.14 -5.95
CA ARG A 509 -22.62 -5.21 -6.82
C ARG A 509 -22.00 -5.05 -8.21
N ASP A 510 -21.60 -6.16 -8.84
CA ASP A 510 -21.05 -6.23 -10.20
C ASP A 510 -19.96 -5.15 -10.49
N PRO A 511 -18.92 -5.04 -9.62
CA PRO A 511 -17.92 -4.01 -9.79
C PRO A 511 -17.12 -4.27 -11.06
N ALA A 512 -16.94 -3.23 -11.86
CA ALA A 512 -16.27 -3.30 -13.15
C ALA A 512 -16.89 -4.28 -14.17
N GLY A 513 -18.14 -4.69 -13.96
CA GLY A 513 -18.88 -5.51 -14.93
C GLY A 513 -19.56 -4.70 -16.02
N LEU A 514 -20.04 -5.45 -17.01
CA LEU A 514 -20.97 -5.02 -18.04
C LEU A 514 -21.98 -6.15 -18.33
N PRO A 515 -23.12 -5.84 -19.00
CA PRO A 515 -23.97 -6.87 -19.57
C PRO A 515 -23.21 -7.75 -20.55
N HIS A 516 -23.59 -9.02 -20.66
CA HIS A 516 -22.96 -9.97 -21.55
C HIS A 516 -23.06 -9.47 -23.01
N PRO A 517 -21.96 -9.43 -23.78
CA PRO A 517 -21.93 -8.80 -25.10
C PRO A 517 -22.73 -9.52 -26.22
N ASP A 518 -23.38 -10.64 -25.92
CA ASP A 518 -24.26 -11.38 -26.85
C ASP A 518 -25.68 -10.80 -26.91
N GLY A 519 -26.00 -9.81 -26.07
CA GLY A 519 -27.31 -9.15 -26.05
C GLY A 519 -28.40 -9.91 -25.28
N THR A 520 -28.05 -10.96 -24.53
CA THR A 520 -29.02 -11.72 -23.70
C THR A 520 -29.57 -10.91 -22.52
N GLY A 521 -28.89 -9.83 -22.13
CA GLY A 521 -29.24 -9.01 -20.97
C GLY A 521 -28.82 -9.62 -19.62
N VAL A 522 -28.11 -10.76 -19.63
CA VAL A 522 -27.48 -11.33 -18.44
C VAL A 522 -26.18 -10.57 -18.16
N ASP A 523 -25.82 -10.36 -16.89
CA ASP A 523 -24.54 -9.76 -16.51
C ASP A 523 -23.37 -10.67 -16.94
N LEU A 524 -22.28 -10.12 -17.48
CA LEU A 524 -21.11 -10.91 -17.92
C LEU A 524 -20.45 -11.65 -16.75
N TYR A 525 -20.52 -11.07 -15.56
CA TYR A 525 -19.97 -11.64 -14.34
C TYR A 525 -21.09 -11.84 -13.31
N ASP A 526 -20.92 -12.84 -12.44
CA ASP A 526 -21.78 -12.95 -11.28
C ASP A 526 -21.63 -11.67 -10.41
N PRO A 527 -22.73 -11.00 -10.06
CA PRO A 527 -22.68 -9.70 -9.39
C PRO A 527 -22.02 -9.71 -8.00
N SER A 528 -21.87 -10.90 -7.39
CA SER A 528 -21.23 -11.08 -6.08
C SER A 528 -19.73 -11.40 -6.18
N HIS A 529 -19.25 -11.85 -7.34
CA HIS A 529 -17.89 -12.36 -7.49
C HIS A 529 -16.84 -11.28 -7.26
N GLY A 530 -17.08 -10.03 -7.67
CA GLY A 530 -16.11 -8.97 -7.45
C GLY A 530 -15.77 -8.77 -5.97
N ALA A 531 -16.78 -8.68 -5.10
CA ALA A 531 -16.57 -8.54 -3.65
C ALA A 531 -15.94 -9.80 -3.03
N LYS A 532 -16.41 -11.00 -3.42
CA LYS A 532 -15.86 -12.28 -2.92
C LYS A 532 -14.39 -12.45 -3.28
N VAL A 533 -14.05 -12.28 -4.56
CA VAL A 533 -12.66 -12.38 -5.05
C VAL A 533 -11.77 -11.37 -4.35
N LEU A 534 -12.22 -10.13 -4.19
CA LEU A 534 -11.42 -9.11 -3.52
C LEU A 534 -11.12 -9.45 -2.05
N SER A 535 -12.05 -10.09 -1.34
CA SER A 535 -11.85 -10.50 0.06
C SER A 535 -10.84 -11.63 0.26
N MET A 536 -10.53 -12.39 -0.80
CA MET A 536 -9.58 -13.50 -0.78
C MET A 536 -8.35 -13.25 -1.67
N ALA A 537 -8.26 -12.07 -2.29
CA ALA A 537 -7.22 -11.75 -3.25
C ALA A 537 -5.86 -11.60 -2.52
N PRO A 538 -4.83 -12.37 -2.91
CA PRO A 538 -3.52 -12.29 -2.30
C PRO A 538 -2.86 -10.94 -2.62
N GLY A 539 -2.04 -10.43 -1.69
CA GLY A 539 -1.34 -9.16 -1.84
C GLY A 539 -2.17 -7.91 -1.57
N LEU A 540 -3.41 -8.05 -1.08
CA LEU A 540 -4.29 -6.94 -0.65
C LEU A 540 -4.52 -6.90 0.87
N ALA A 541 -3.69 -7.59 1.68
CA ALA A 541 -3.88 -7.71 3.12
C ALA A 541 -3.95 -6.36 3.88
N GLY A 542 -3.31 -5.31 3.35
CA GLY A 542 -3.37 -3.96 3.90
C GLY A 542 -4.68 -3.21 3.65
N LEU A 543 -5.61 -3.78 2.87
CA LEU A 543 -6.86 -3.13 2.47
C LEU A 543 -8.07 -3.88 3.04
N LYS A 544 -8.85 -3.18 3.87
CA LYS A 544 -10.09 -3.71 4.45
C LYS A 544 -11.24 -3.50 3.49
N ILE A 545 -11.82 -4.60 3.02
CA ILE A 545 -12.93 -4.56 2.06
C ILE A 545 -14.24 -4.30 2.80
N ILE A 546 -14.98 -3.28 2.35
CA ILE A 546 -16.33 -2.98 2.83
C ILE A 546 -17.31 -3.41 1.74
N PRO A 547 -17.90 -4.62 1.85
CA PRO A 547 -18.85 -5.10 0.87
C PRO A 547 -20.15 -4.32 0.95
N PHE A 548 -20.70 -4.03 -0.22
CA PHE A 548 -22.00 -3.40 -0.38
C PHE A 548 -23.12 -4.32 0.06
N ARG A 549 -24.09 -3.75 0.77
CA ARG A 549 -25.46 -4.28 0.83
C ARG A 549 -26.26 -3.53 -0.23
N VAL A 550 -27.17 -4.19 -0.95
CA VAL A 550 -27.92 -3.53 -2.01
C VAL A 550 -28.74 -2.37 -1.43
N ALA A 551 -28.44 -1.13 -1.85
CA ALA A 551 -29.26 0.03 -1.52
C ALA A 551 -30.29 0.26 -2.64
N ALA A 552 -31.56 0.36 -2.29
CA ALA A 552 -32.65 0.63 -3.22
C ALA A 552 -33.50 1.80 -2.72
N TYR A 553 -34.20 2.47 -3.63
CA TYR A 553 -35.17 3.50 -3.27
C TYR A 553 -36.41 2.81 -2.67
N ASP A 554 -36.68 3.10 -1.40
CA ASP A 554 -37.89 2.64 -0.73
C ASP A 554 -39.00 3.67 -0.96
N LYS A 555 -40.04 3.24 -1.68
CA LYS A 555 -41.19 4.08 -2.02
C LYS A 555 -42.01 4.48 -0.79
N LEU A 556 -41.94 3.74 0.32
CA LEU A 556 -42.72 4.02 1.53
C LEU A 556 -42.07 5.11 2.37
N SER A 557 -40.74 5.09 2.51
CA SER A 557 -39.98 6.08 3.27
C SER A 557 -39.50 7.28 2.44
N VAL A 558 -39.67 7.23 1.11
CA VAL A 558 -39.21 8.27 0.15
C VAL A 558 -37.69 8.50 0.30
N LYS A 559 -36.95 7.46 0.67
CA LYS A 559 -35.50 7.48 0.93
C LYS A 559 -34.84 6.21 0.42
N CYS A 560 -33.52 6.26 0.18
CA CYS A 560 -32.76 5.04 -0.08
C CYS A 560 -32.52 4.28 1.23
N HIS A 561 -32.76 2.97 1.21
CA HIS A 561 -32.47 2.05 2.31
C HIS A 561 -31.72 0.81 1.81
N PHE A 562 -30.99 0.16 2.70
CA PHE A 562 -30.41 -1.16 2.43
C PHE A 562 -31.50 -2.23 2.44
N SER A 563 -31.54 -3.03 1.38
CA SER A 563 -32.40 -4.21 1.27
C SER A 563 -32.07 -5.21 2.39
N ILE A 564 -33.10 -5.65 3.11
CA ILE A 564 -33.02 -6.69 4.15
C ILE A 564 -33.20 -8.10 3.54
N LEU A 565 -33.62 -8.21 2.27
CA LEU A 565 -34.01 -9.47 1.65
C LEU A 565 -32.99 -9.98 0.60
N ASN A 566 -32.40 -11.14 0.88
CA ASN A 566 -31.75 -12.00 -0.11
C ASN A 566 -32.82 -12.71 -0.96
N VAL A 567 -33.44 -12.06 -1.95
CA VAL A 567 -34.31 -12.82 -2.87
C VAL A 567 -34.33 -12.22 -4.29
N HIS A 568 -34.07 -13.09 -5.26
CA HIS A 568 -34.48 -12.98 -6.66
C HIS A 568 -35.94 -12.49 -6.80
N LEU A 569 -36.26 -11.87 -7.95
CA LEU A 569 -37.61 -11.50 -8.40
C LEU A 569 -38.25 -10.26 -7.76
N ILE A 570 -37.83 -9.05 -8.14
CA ILE A 570 -38.76 -7.94 -8.47
C ILE A 570 -38.10 -7.08 -9.57
N SER A 571 -38.80 -6.88 -10.67
CA SER A 571 -38.43 -5.98 -11.76
C SER A 571 -38.38 -4.52 -11.25
N TYR A 572 -37.17 -4.01 -11.04
CA TYR A 572 -36.97 -2.57 -10.77
C TYR A 572 -36.65 -1.85 -12.08
N SER A 573 -37.59 -1.02 -12.53
CA SER A 573 -37.34 -0.03 -13.57
C SER A 573 -36.28 0.97 -13.06
N PHE A 574 -35.18 1.10 -13.80
CA PHE A 574 -34.17 2.15 -13.61
C PHE A 574 -34.85 3.53 -13.61
N LEU A 575 -34.97 4.15 -12.44
CA LEU A 575 -35.40 5.53 -12.27
C LEU A 575 -34.21 6.34 -11.73
N ALA A 576 -33.19 6.48 -12.58
CA ALA A 576 -32.04 7.34 -12.32
C ALA A 576 -32.35 8.85 -12.55
N LEU A 577 -33.57 9.21 -12.94
CA LEU A 577 -33.89 10.54 -13.50
C LEU A 577 -35.01 11.32 -12.77
N LYS A 578 -35.40 10.97 -11.54
CA LYS A 578 -36.45 11.71 -10.80
C LYS A 578 -36.05 12.29 -9.44
N CYS A 579 -34.75 12.38 -9.14
CA CYS A 579 -34.26 13.07 -7.93
C CYS A 579 -33.44 14.33 -8.26
N VAL A 580 -33.74 14.98 -9.39
CA VAL A 580 -33.32 16.35 -9.69
C VAL A 580 -34.57 17.11 -10.13
N HIS A 581 -35.36 17.54 -9.15
CA HIS A 581 -36.33 18.62 -9.29
C HIS A 581 -36.47 19.34 -7.97
#